data_AF-A0A957M5C8-F1
#
_entry.id   AF-A0A957M5C8-F1
#
_cell.length_a   1.000
_cell.length_b   1.000
_cell.length_c   1.000
_cell.angle_alpha   90.00
_cell.angle_beta   90.00
_cell.angle_gamma   90.00
#
_symmetry.space_group_name_H-M   'P 1'
#
loop_
_entity.id
_entity.type
_entity.pdbx_description
1 polymer ?
#
loop_
_entity_poly.entity_id
_entity_poly.type
_entity_poly.pdbx_seq_one_letter_code
_entity_poly.pdbx_strand_id
1 'polypeptide(L)'
;MALSRSEMLKRLRAQVATGHPIVGCGAGTGISAKFAEAGGADLIIIYNSGRYRMAGRGSLAGLMPYGDANGIVVEMAAEVLPVVKDTPVLAG
;
A
#
# COMPACT_ATOMS: atom_id res chain seq x y z
N MET A 1 10.41 14.36 2.71
CA MET A 1 9.35 15.30 2.27
C MET A 1 8.28 14.50 1.57
N ALA A 2 7.00 14.82 1.76
CA ALA A 2 5.92 14.12 1.07
C ALA A 2 5.99 14.41 -0.44
N LEU A 3 5.89 13.38 -1.27
CA LEU A 3 5.81 13.53 -2.73
C LEU A 3 4.48 14.17 -3.12
N SER A 4 4.53 15.20 -3.96
CA SER A 4 3.32 15.77 -4.54
C SER A 4 2.68 14.80 -5.56
N ARG A 5 1.38 14.96 -5.80
CA ARG A 5 0.66 14.19 -6.81
C ARG A 5 1.28 14.31 -8.21
N SER A 6 1.74 15.50 -8.58
CA SER A 6 2.38 15.73 -9.87
C SER A 6 3.72 14.99 -9.99
N GLU A 7 4.52 14.95 -8.93
CA GLU A 7 5.77 14.18 -8.89
C GLU A 7 5.52 12.67 -8.98
N MET A 8 4.54 12.15 -8.23
CA MET A 8 4.15 10.75 -8.31
C MET A 8 3.72 10.37 -9.74
N LEU A 9 2.83 11.14 -10.35
CA LEU A 9 2.39 10.91 -11.73
C LEU A 9 3.53 11.02 -12.74
N LYS A 10 4.49 11.93 -12.53
CA LYS A 10 5.68 12.04 -13.38
C LYS A 10 6.53 10.77 -13.32
N ARG A 11 6.77 10.22 -12.11
CA ARG A 11 7.51 8.95 -11.92
C ARG A 11 6.83 7.79 -12.63
N LEU A 12 5.51 7.63 -12.45
CA LEU A 12 4.73 6.56 -13.09
C LEU A 12 4.74 6.66 -14.62
N ARG A 13 4.56 7.86 -15.17
CA ARG A 13 4.63 8.08 -16.62
C ARG A 13 6.01 7.81 -17.19
N ALA A 14 7.07 8.10 -16.43
CA ALA A 14 8.44 7.78 -16.83
C ALA A 14 8.67 6.27 -16.91
N GLN A 15 8.17 5.48 -15.94
CA GLN A 15 8.23 4.01 -16.00
C GLN A 15 7.62 3.48 -17.29
N VAL A 16 6.39 3.90 -17.60
CA VAL A 16 5.67 3.51 -18.82
C VAL A 16 6.43 3.95 -20.08
N ALA A 17 6.99 5.17 -20.11
CA ALA A 17 7.76 5.66 -21.25
C ALA A 17 9.02 4.84 -21.52
N THR A 18 9.60 4.21 -20.49
CA THR A 18 10.75 3.30 -20.62
C THR A 18 10.35 1.85 -20.91
N GLY A 19 9.06 1.56 -21.12
CA GLY A 19 8.55 0.22 -21.39
C GLY A 19 8.42 -0.68 -20.15
N HIS A 20 8.58 -0.14 -18.95
CA HIS A 20 8.40 -0.89 -17.70
C HIS A 20 6.94 -0.83 -17.22
N PRO A 21 6.37 -1.95 -16.73
CA PRO A 21 5.04 -1.94 -16.14
C PRO A 21 5.03 -1.19 -14.82
N ILE A 22 3.88 -0.60 -14.47
CA ILE A 22 3.63 -0.07 -13.14
C ILE A 22 3.16 -1.21 -12.24
N VAL A 23 3.82 -1.40 -11.10
CA VAL A 23 3.49 -2.44 -10.12
C VAL A 23 3.00 -1.81 -8.82
N GLY A 24 1.73 -2.04 -8.50
CA GLY A 24 1.13 -1.69 -7.22
C GLY A 24 1.06 -2.90 -6.27
N CYS A 25 1.44 -2.70 -5.01
CA CYS A 25 1.47 -3.76 -4.01
C CYS A 25 0.48 -3.49 -2.87
N GLY A 26 -0.40 -4.47 -2.57
CA GLY A 26 -1.22 -4.43 -1.37
C GLY A 26 -0.43 -4.88 -0.14
N ALA A 27 -0.34 -4.05 0.90
CA ALA A 27 0.36 -4.38 2.14
C ALA A 27 -0.60 -4.51 3.33
N GLY A 28 -0.56 -5.66 4.00
CA GLY A 28 -1.38 -5.93 5.20
C GLY A 28 -0.65 -5.73 6.53
N THR A 29 0.67 -5.53 6.49
CA THR A 29 1.54 -5.33 7.67
C THR A 29 2.70 -4.42 7.28
N GLY A 30 3.40 -3.86 8.28
CA GLY A 30 4.63 -3.08 8.07
C GLY A 30 5.74 -3.87 7.36
N ILE A 31 5.92 -5.17 7.66
CA ILE A 31 6.94 -5.99 7.00
C ILE A 31 6.61 -6.22 5.52
N SER A 32 5.33 -6.41 5.16
CA SER A 32 4.90 -6.48 3.76
C SER A 32 5.22 -5.20 3.02
N ALA A 33 4.94 -4.03 3.62
CA ALA A 33 5.21 -2.74 3.01
C ALA A 33 6.71 -2.48 2.82
N LYS A 34 7.53 -2.79 3.84
CA LYS A 34 8.99 -2.65 3.78
C LYS A 34 9.59 -3.47 2.62
N PHE A 35 9.16 -4.72 2.46
CA PHE A 35 9.67 -5.56 1.37
C PHE A 35 9.05 -5.23 0.01
N ALA A 36 7.83 -4.66 -0.04
CA ALA A 36 7.28 -4.12 -1.28
C ALA A 36 8.12 -2.94 -1.80
N GLU A 37 8.50 -2.01 -0.92
CA GLU A 37 9.41 -0.91 -1.27
C GLU A 37 10.79 -1.43 -1.69
N ALA A 38 11.38 -2.34 -0.92
CA ALA A 38 12.67 -2.94 -1.27
C ALA A 38 12.64 -3.73 -2.59
N GLY A 39 11.47 -4.28 -2.95
CA GLY A 39 11.21 -4.95 -4.22
C GLY A 39 10.94 -4.01 -5.40
N GLY A 40 10.96 -2.69 -5.19
CA GLY A 40 10.76 -1.70 -6.24
C GLY A 40 9.30 -1.44 -6.62
N ALA A 41 8.35 -1.66 -5.70
CA ALA A 41 6.95 -1.31 -5.95
C ALA A 41 6.80 0.19 -6.25
N ASP A 42 6.05 0.52 -7.30
CA ASP A 42 5.77 1.91 -7.68
C ASP A 42 4.77 2.56 -6.72
N LEU A 43 3.87 1.75 -6.15
CA LEU A 43 2.78 2.16 -5.28
C LEU A 43 2.54 1.10 -4.21
N ILE A 44 2.19 1.52 -2.99
CA ILE A 44 1.70 0.62 -1.94
C ILE A 44 0.26 1.02 -1.59
N ILE A 45 -0.61 0.04 -1.37
CA ILE A 45 -2.00 0.25 -0.93
C ILE A 45 -2.24 -0.53 0.36
N ILE A 46 -2.81 0.13 1.37
CA ILE A 46 -3.17 -0.48 2.66
C ILE A 46 -4.68 -0.40 2.89
N TYR A 47 -5.27 -1.47 3.42
CA TYR A 47 -6.70 -1.59 3.72
C TYR A 47 -6.96 -2.84 4.57
N ASN A 48 -8.16 -2.91 5.18
CA ASN A 48 -8.54 -3.96 6.12
C ASN A 48 -8.39 -5.40 5.57
N SER A 49 -8.78 -5.69 4.32
CA SER A 49 -8.59 -7.01 3.72
C SER A 49 -7.11 -7.40 3.63
N GLY A 50 -6.20 -6.44 3.51
CA GLY A 50 -4.76 -6.69 3.63
C GLY A 50 -4.40 -7.26 5.00
N ARG A 51 -4.81 -6.59 6.08
CA ARG A 51 -4.61 -7.05 7.46
C ARG A 51 -5.24 -8.43 7.68
N TYR A 52 -6.46 -8.65 7.19
CA TYR A 52 -7.16 -9.93 7.33
C TYR A 52 -6.48 -11.07 6.57
N ARG A 53 -5.96 -10.84 5.37
CA ARG A 53 -5.13 -11.83 4.66
C ARG A 53 -3.91 -12.22 5.47
N MET A 54 -3.22 -11.24 6.06
CA MET A 54 -2.04 -11.50 6.89
C MET A 54 -2.37 -12.21 8.21
N ALA A 55 -3.64 -12.18 8.64
CA ALA A 55 -4.16 -12.98 9.74
C ALA A 55 -4.66 -14.38 9.32
N GLY A 56 -4.49 -14.78 8.05
CA GLY A 56 -4.94 -16.07 7.54
C GLY A 56 -6.45 -16.14 7.27
N ARG A 57 -7.06 -15.04 6.83
CA ARG A 57 -8.49 -14.98 6.42
C ARG A 57 -8.62 -14.69 4.92
N GLY A 58 -9.77 -15.06 4.35
CA GLY A 58 -10.07 -14.78 2.94
C GLY A 58 -10.25 -13.29 2.65
N SER A 59 -9.93 -12.85 1.43
CA SER A 59 -9.99 -11.44 1.02
C SER A 59 -11.37 -10.78 1.20
N LEU A 60 -12.45 -11.55 1.07
CA LEU A 60 -13.81 -11.03 1.23
C LEU A 60 -14.16 -10.71 2.68
N ALA A 61 -13.34 -11.12 3.66
CA ALA A 61 -13.55 -10.77 5.06
C ALA A 61 -13.56 -9.25 5.30
N GLY A 62 -12.90 -8.45 4.47
CA GLY A 62 -12.93 -6.98 4.58
C GLY A 62 -14.25 -6.35 4.16
N LEU A 63 -15.16 -7.10 3.54
CA LEU A 63 -16.50 -6.65 3.15
C LEU A 63 -17.57 -7.09 4.15
N MET A 64 -17.20 -7.93 5.13
CA MET A 64 -18.11 -8.45 6.15
C MET A 64 -18.12 -7.52 7.38
N PRO A 65 -19.16 -7.57 8.24
CA PRO A 65 -19.28 -6.71 9.41
C PRO A 65 -18.37 -7.16 10.58
N TYR A 66 -17.08 -7.34 10.32
CA TYR A 66 -16.07 -7.77 11.30
C TYR A 66 -15.29 -6.59 11.91
N GLY A 67 -15.45 -5.39 11.36
CA GLY A 67 -14.82 -4.17 11.88
C GLY A 67 -15.07 -2.98 10.96
N ASP A 68 -14.79 -1.78 11.47
CA ASP A 68 -14.81 -0.54 10.68
C ASP A 68 -13.57 -0.47 9.78
N ALA A 69 -13.78 -0.54 8.47
CA ALA A 69 -12.70 -0.49 7.49
C ALA A 69 -11.88 0.81 7.57
N ASN A 70 -12.55 1.96 7.78
CA ASN A 70 -11.90 3.26 7.82
C ASN A 70 -11.10 3.44 9.11
N GLY A 71 -11.63 2.99 10.25
CA GLY A 71 -10.87 2.93 11.51
C GLY A 71 -9.63 2.05 11.38
N ILE A 72 -9.77 0.86 10.81
CA ILE A 72 -8.67 -0.10 10.63
C ILE A 72 -7.56 0.48 9.73
N VAL A 73 -7.88 1.14 8.62
CA VAL A 73 -6.82 1.68 7.74
C VAL A 73 -6.03 2.81 8.41
N VAL A 74 -6.68 3.61 9.27
CA VAL A 74 -5.99 4.62 10.09
C VAL A 74 -5.04 3.97 11.09
N GLU A 75 -5.45 2.89 11.76
CA GLU A 75 -4.56 2.11 12.64
C GLU A 75 -3.37 1.52 11.86
N MET A 76 -3.62 0.95 10.68
CA MET A 76 -2.58 0.37 9.83
C MET A 76 -1.53 1.40 9.38
N ALA A 77 -1.91 2.68 9.26
CA ALA A 77 -0.97 3.73 8.90
C ALA A 77 0.20 3.85 9.89
N ALA A 78 -0.04 3.61 11.19
CA ALA A 78 1.01 3.63 12.21
C ALA A 78 2.01 2.48 12.06
N GLU A 79 1.62 1.37 11.45
CA GLU A 79 2.50 0.22 11.18
C GLU A 79 3.30 0.39 9.88
N VAL A 80 2.75 1.12 8.90
CA VAL A 80 3.25 1.16 7.53
C VAL A 80 4.03 2.44 7.22
N LEU A 81 3.48 3.62 7.53
CA LEU A 81 4.11 4.90 7.18
C LEU A 81 5.51 5.10 7.79
N PRO A 82 5.83 4.61 9.00
CA PRO A 82 7.17 4.76 9.55
C PRO A 82 8.24 3.91 8.84
N VAL A 83 7.85 2.81 8.18
CA VAL A 83 8.79 1.84 7.60
C VAL A 83 8.98 1.99 6.10
N VAL A 84 8.05 2.63 5.38
CA VAL A 84 8.17 3.00 3.96
C VAL A 84 8.80 4.39 3.86
N LYS A 85 9.80 4.57 3.00
CA LYS A 85 10.61 5.80 2.94
C LYS A 85 10.34 6.66 1.71
N ASP A 86 10.24 6.05 0.54
CA ASP A 86 10.25 6.72 -0.77
C ASP A 86 9.13 6.26 -1.71
N THR A 87 8.44 5.17 -1.40
CA THR A 87 7.27 4.69 -2.15
C THR A 87 5.97 5.31 -1.64
N PRO A 88 5.10 5.84 -2.51
CA PRO A 88 3.81 6.40 -2.09
C PRO A 88 2.87 5.31 -1.56
N VAL A 89 2.23 5.61 -0.42
CA VAL A 89 1.26 4.74 0.26
C VAL A 89 -0.15 5.33 0.12
N LEU A 90 -1.08 4.54 -0.39
CA LEU A 90 -2.49 4.90 -0.57
C LEU A 90 -3.34 4.16 0.48
N ALA A 91 -4.31 4.86 1.06
CA ALA A 91 -5.34 4.28 1.91
C ALA A 91 -6.52 3.82 1.04
N GLY A 92 -6.95 2.58 1.22
CA GLY A 92 -8.10 1.98 0.56
C GLY A 92 -9.24 1.66 1.52
#